data_AF-A0A8B6HGL7-F1
#
_entry.id   AF-A0A8B6HGL7-F1
#
_cell.length_a   1.000
_cell.length_b   1.000
_cell.length_c   1.000
_cell.angle_alpha   90.00
_cell.angle_beta   90.00
_cell.angle_gamma   90.00
#
_symmetry.space_group_name_H-M   'P 1'
#
loop_
_entity.id
_entity.type
_entity.pdbx_description
1 polymer ?
#
loop_
_entity_poly.entity_id
_entity_poly.type
_entity_poly.pdbx_seq_one_letter_code
_entity_poly.pdbx_strand_id
1 'polypeptide(L)'
;MIKRLKWQWTLYNISVGSAPIVAILYWVIAYDGTGYNFINVNTHGVNAAFILLDTFITRMPVRLLHVYQSSLLGFTYVIFTIIYWSFGGLNQFGQPYIYTVLNYGQSPKKAFIYVMAICFIVCPLIHSFVFFLYRFRVFIHRYLTTMDKREALVHNRDK
;
A
#
# COMPACT_ATOMS: atom_id res chain seq x y z
N MET A 1 -13.69 -6.94 20.61
CA MET A 1 -13.53 -5.85 19.62
C MET A 1 -14.82 -5.71 18.83
N ILE A 2 -15.47 -4.56 18.90
CA ILE A 2 -16.74 -4.25 18.22
C ILE A 2 -16.62 -4.52 16.72
N LYS A 3 -17.63 -5.15 16.08
CA LYS A 3 -17.60 -5.56 14.66
C LYS A 3 -17.18 -4.44 13.70
N ARG A 4 -17.59 -3.19 13.97
CA ARG A 4 -17.22 -1.99 13.19
C ARG A 4 -15.71 -1.73 13.18
N LEU A 5 -15.03 -1.92 14.33
CA LEU A 5 -13.59 -1.71 14.44
C LEU A 5 -12.78 -2.75 13.65
N LYS A 6 -13.31 -3.97 13.49
CA LYS A 6 -12.68 -5.02 12.66
C LYS A 6 -12.70 -4.62 11.19
N TRP A 7 -13.84 -4.15 10.69
CA TRP A 7 -13.96 -3.68 9.30
C TRP A 7 -13.09 -2.46 9.02
N GLN A 8 -13.11 -1.47 9.91
CA GLN A 8 -12.24 -0.30 9.79
C GLN A 8 -10.76 -0.72 9.74
N TRP A 9 -10.36 -1.70 10.55
CA TRP A 9 -8.99 -2.19 10.55
C TRP A 9 -8.63 -2.97 9.29
N THR A 10 -9.52 -3.80 8.77
CA THR A 10 -9.31 -4.47 7.50
C THR A 10 -9.16 -3.46 6.36
N LEU A 11 -10.05 -2.46 6.28
CA LEU A 11 -9.95 -1.40 5.27
C LEU A 11 -8.65 -0.62 5.39
N TYR A 12 -8.26 -0.26 6.62
CA TYR A 12 -6.97 0.39 6.90
C TYR A 12 -5.79 -0.46 6.41
N ASN A 13 -5.74 -1.75 6.75
CA ASN A 13 -4.68 -2.66 6.30
C ASN A 13 -4.63 -2.78 4.77
N ILE A 14 -5.79 -2.80 4.10
CA ILE A 14 -5.87 -2.79 2.63
C ILE A 14 -5.26 -1.48 2.10
N SER A 15 -5.65 -0.32 2.64
CA SER A 15 -5.15 0.99 2.20
C SER A 15 -3.64 1.14 2.40
N VAL A 16 -3.13 0.83 3.60
CA VAL A 16 -1.68 0.89 3.88
C VAL A 16 -0.87 -0.09 3.05
N GLY A 17 -1.46 -1.23 2.71
CA GLY A 17 -0.84 -2.23 1.87
C GLY A 17 -0.94 -1.94 0.38
N SER A 18 -1.92 -1.15 -0.11
CA SER A 18 -2.15 -0.96 -1.54
C SER A 18 -1.71 0.39 -2.07
N ALA A 19 -1.92 1.49 -1.34
CA ALA A 19 -1.66 2.84 -1.87
C ALA A 19 -0.17 3.07 -2.23
N PRO A 20 0.81 2.70 -1.38
CA PRO A 20 2.21 2.85 -1.74
C PRO A 20 2.62 1.92 -2.88
N ILE A 21 2.03 0.72 -2.98
CA ILE A 21 2.28 -0.22 -4.09
C ILE A 21 1.80 0.39 -5.40
N VAL A 22 0.55 0.85 -5.46
CA VAL A 22 -0.02 1.45 -6.68
C VAL A 22 0.77 2.69 -7.10
N ALA A 23 1.27 3.48 -6.15
CA ALA A 23 2.15 4.60 -6.45
C ALA A 23 3.46 4.15 -7.11
N ILE A 24 4.12 3.14 -6.55
CA ILE A 24 5.37 2.58 -7.13
C ILE A 24 5.10 1.98 -8.50
N LEU A 25 4.05 1.17 -8.66
CA LEU A 25 3.69 0.57 -9.95
C LEU A 25 3.44 1.66 -11.00
N TYR A 26 2.75 2.73 -10.65
CA TYR A 26 2.56 3.84 -11.58
C TYR A 26 3.89 4.50 -11.93
N TRP A 27 4.63 5.03 -10.96
CA TRP A 27 5.82 5.86 -11.24
C TRP A 27 7.01 5.07 -11.80
N VAL A 28 7.12 3.78 -11.50
CA VAL A 28 8.24 2.93 -11.96
C VAL A 28 7.91 2.16 -13.24
N ILE A 29 6.65 1.74 -13.43
CA ILE A 29 6.28 0.82 -14.52
C ILE A 29 5.39 1.49 -15.58
N ALA A 30 4.38 2.25 -15.16
CA ALA A 30 3.38 2.78 -16.10
C ALA A 30 3.65 4.21 -16.57
N TYR A 31 4.42 5.01 -15.82
CA TYR A 31 4.74 6.38 -16.18
C TYR A 31 5.58 6.42 -17.46
N ASP A 32 5.11 7.15 -18.45
CA ASP A 32 5.70 7.24 -19.79
C ASP A 32 6.73 8.37 -19.92
N GLY A 33 7.03 9.08 -18.83
CA GLY A 33 7.96 10.22 -18.83
C GLY A 33 7.34 11.53 -19.33
N THR A 34 6.07 11.52 -19.75
CA THR A 34 5.43 12.68 -20.39
C THR A 34 4.74 13.58 -19.37
N GLY A 35 5.49 14.55 -18.84
CA GLY A 35 4.95 15.61 -17.98
C GLY A 35 4.22 15.12 -16.71
N TYR A 36 3.77 16.06 -15.89
CA TYR A 36 3.04 15.75 -14.66
C TYR A 36 1.58 16.15 -14.82
N ASN A 37 0.69 15.16 -14.82
CA ASN A 37 -0.75 15.39 -14.77
C ASN A 37 -1.23 15.41 -13.31
N PHE A 38 -2.04 16.40 -12.93
CA PHE A 38 -2.63 16.52 -11.60
C PHE A 38 -3.33 15.23 -11.14
N ILE A 39 -4.10 14.59 -12.02
CA ILE A 39 -4.82 13.34 -11.71
C ILE A 39 -3.84 12.24 -11.32
N ASN A 40 -2.75 12.10 -12.06
CA ASN A 40 -1.74 11.07 -11.80
C ASN A 40 -0.98 11.35 -10.50
N VAL A 41 -0.57 12.61 -10.28
CA VAL A 41 0.10 13.03 -9.05
C VAL A 41 -0.81 12.82 -7.83
N ASN A 42 -2.09 13.19 -7.93
CA ASN A 42 -3.04 13.05 -6.84
C ASN A 42 -3.35 11.57 -6.54
N THR A 43 -3.69 10.80 -7.57
CA THR A 43 -4.14 9.40 -7.44
C THR A 43 -3.04 8.48 -6.93
N HIS A 44 -1.78 8.75 -7.29
CA HIS A 44 -0.62 7.92 -6.94
C HIS A 44 0.21 8.54 -5.83
N GLY A 45 0.77 9.74 -6.05
CA GLY A 45 1.70 10.38 -5.12
C GLY A 45 1.03 10.86 -3.83
N VAL A 46 0.04 11.75 -3.95
CA VAL A 46 -0.65 12.35 -2.80
C VAL A 46 -1.40 11.29 -1.98
N ASN A 47 -2.07 10.35 -2.65
CA ASN A 47 -2.71 9.21 -2.00
C ASN A 47 -1.72 8.38 -1.13
N ALA A 48 -0.58 7.97 -1.69
CA ALA A 48 0.43 7.24 -0.93
C ALA A 48 0.98 8.07 0.24
N ALA A 49 1.25 9.37 0.03
CA ALA A 49 1.69 10.25 1.10
C ALA A 49 0.69 10.35 2.25
N PHE A 50 -0.60 10.51 1.94
CA PHE A 50 -1.66 10.53 2.96
C PHE A 50 -1.71 9.24 3.77
N ILE A 51 -1.59 8.08 3.12
CA ILE A 51 -1.61 6.78 3.81
C ILE A 51 -0.37 6.57 4.70
N LEU A 52 0.81 7.04 4.26
CA LEU A 52 2.01 7.02 5.08
C LEU A 52 1.87 7.95 6.28
N LEU A 53 1.33 9.16 6.11
CA LEU A 53 1.05 10.09 7.22
C LEU A 53 0.00 9.54 8.19
N ASP A 54 -1.06 8.91 7.68
CA ASP A 54 -2.11 8.28 8.48
C ASP A 54 -1.54 7.16 9.37
N THR A 55 -0.48 6.49 8.92
CA THR A 55 0.29 5.53 9.73
C THR A 55 0.98 6.19 10.94
N PHE A 56 1.24 7.49 10.95
CA PHE A 56 1.77 8.20 12.12
C PHE A 56 0.68 8.80 13.01
N ILE A 57 -0.47 9.16 12.45
CA ILE A 57 -1.54 9.87 13.16
C ILE A 57 -2.49 8.90 13.89
N THR A 58 -2.85 7.79 13.25
CA THR A 58 -3.88 6.90 13.80
C THR A 58 -3.32 5.95 14.86
N ARG A 59 -4.20 5.43 15.72
CA ARG A 59 -3.86 4.34 16.66
C ARG A 59 -3.99 2.96 16.04
N MET A 60 -4.21 2.86 14.73
CA MET A 60 -4.39 1.58 14.05
C MET A 60 -3.08 0.79 14.05
N PRO A 61 -3.11 -0.52 14.38
CA PRO A 61 -1.91 -1.34 14.36
C PRO A 61 -1.69 -1.95 12.98
N VAL A 62 -0.45 -1.92 12.48
CA VAL A 62 -0.03 -2.70 11.31
C VAL A 62 0.60 -4.00 11.79
N ARG A 63 0.24 -5.15 11.18
CA ARG A 63 0.89 -6.44 11.46
C ARG A 63 1.33 -7.10 10.16
N LEU A 64 2.52 -7.70 10.16
CA LEU A 64 3.08 -8.38 8.98
C LEU A 64 2.14 -9.44 8.41
N LEU A 65 1.48 -10.21 9.28
CA LEU A 65 0.55 -11.26 8.88
C LEU A 65 -0.69 -10.75 8.13
N HIS A 66 -0.98 -9.44 8.08
CA HIS A 66 -2.11 -8.90 7.31
C HIS A 66 -1.77 -8.51 5.87
N VAL A 67 -0.54 -8.80 5.38
CA VAL A 67 -0.17 -8.57 3.98
C VAL A 67 -1.15 -9.22 2.99
N TYR A 68 -1.76 -10.35 3.36
CA TYR A 68 -2.74 -11.01 2.50
C TYR A 68 -3.97 -10.14 2.18
N GLN A 69 -4.30 -9.14 3.01
CA GLN A 69 -5.49 -8.30 2.81
C GLN A 69 -5.33 -7.41 1.57
N SER A 70 -4.18 -6.75 1.41
CA SER A 70 -3.88 -5.99 0.19
C SER A 70 -3.57 -6.91 -0.99
N SER A 71 -2.89 -8.05 -0.76
CA SER A 71 -2.63 -9.02 -1.83
C SER A 71 -3.92 -9.59 -2.41
N LEU A 72 -4.95 -9.87 -1.59
CA LEU A 72 -6.25 -10.36 -2.07
C LEU A 72 -6.96 -9.34 -2.97
N LEU A 73 -6.85 -8.04 -2.65
CA LEU A 73 -7.32 -6.97 -3.53
C LEU A 73 -6.59 -7.02 -4.88
N GLY A 74 -5.26 -7.16 -4.86
CA GLY A 74 -4.45 -7.31 -6.07
C GLY A 74 -4.83 -8.54 -6.90
N PHE A 75 -5.02 -9.70 -6.25
CA PHE A 75 -5.47 -10.93 -6.93
C PHE A 75 -6.85 -10.76 -7.58
N THR A 76 -7.79 -10.14 -6.86
CA THR A 76 -9.12 -9.84 -7.39
C THR A 76 -9.03 -8.98 -8.65
N TYR A 77 -8.17 -7.95 -8.61
CA TYR A 77 -7.95 -7.08 -9.76
C TYR A 77 -7.29 -7.80 -10.95
N VAL A 78 -6.32 -8.68 -10.71
CA VAL A 78 -5.69 -9.49 -11.79
C VAL A 78 -6.68 -10.47 -12.42
N ILE A 79 -7.56 -11.10 -11.62
CA ILE A 79 -8.63 -11.95 -12.16
C ILE A 79 -9.54 -11.11 -13.05
N PHE A 80 -9.92 -9.92 -12.59
CA PHE A 80 -10.68 -8.98 -13.40
C PHE A 80 -9.96 -8.62 -14.71
N THR A 81 -8.64 -8.33 -14.69
CA THR A 81 -7.92 -7.94 -15.91
C THR A 81 -7.85 -9.08 -16.93
N ILE A 82 -7.72 -10.34 -16.47
CA ILE A 82 -7.73 -11.52 -17.35
C ILE A 82 -9.12 -11.69 -17.99
N ILE A 83 -10.19 -11.61 -17.19
CA ILE A 83 -11.56 -11.72 -17.70
C ILE A 83 -11.83 -10.58 -18.69
N TYR A 84 -11.56 -9.33 -18.29
CA TYR A 84 -11.74 -8.15 -19.14
C TYR A 84 -11.05 -8.28 -20.49
N TRP A 85 -9.79 -8.73 -20.48
CA TRP A 85 -9.03 -9.00 -21.71
C TRP A 85 -9.63 -10.13 -22.55
N SER A 86 -10.03 -11.25 -21.93
CA SER A 86 -10.58 -12.42 -22.65
C SER A 86 -11.90 -12.12 -23.38
N PHE A 87 -12.65 -11.11 -22.92
CA PHE A 87 -13.87 -10.61 -23.57
C PHE A 87 -13.61 -9.47 -24.56
N GLY A 88 -12.36 -9.20 -24.93
CA GLY A 88 -12.00 -8.17 -25.92
C GLY A 88 -11.94 -6.74 -25.38
N GLY A 89 -11.80 -6.57 -24.06
CA GLY A 89 -11.67 -5.26 -23.43
C GLY A 89 -10.44 -4.48 -23.92
N LEU A 90 -10.60 -3.16 -24.06
CA LEU A 90 -9.59 -2.23 -24.57
C LEU A 90 -9.28 -1.12 -23.55
N ASN A 91 -8.05 -0.63 -23.51
CA ASN A 91 -7.77 0.59 -22.74
C ASN A 91 -8.30 1.85 -23.43
N GLN A 92 -8.10 3.00 -22.79
CA GLN A 92 -8.49 4.33 -23.29
C GLN A 92 -7.85 4.71 -24.64
N PHE A 93 -6.82 3.98 -25.08
CA PHE A 93 -6.13 4.19 -26.36
C PHE A 93 -6.50 3.12 -27.41
N GLY A 94 -7.50 2.27 -27.13
CA GLY A 94 -7.95 1.21 -28.04
C GLY A 94 -7.03 -0.01 -28.10
N GLN A 95 -6.10 -0.15 -27.15
CA GLN A 95 -5.15 -1.27 -27.13
C GLN A 95 -5.71 -2.47 -26.35
N PRO A 96 -5.41 -3.73 -26.74
CA PRO A 96 -5.99 -4.94 -26.15
C PRO A 96 -5.30 -5.34 -24.83
N TYR A 97 -5.10 -4.37 -23.93
CA TYR A 97 -4.56 -4.56 -22.58
C TYR A 97 -4.81 -3.30 -21.75
N ILE A 98 -5.04 -3.44 -20.43
CA ILE A 98 -5.15 -2.29 -19.52
C ILE A 98 -3.77 -1.68 -19.28
N TYR A 99 -2.80 -2.53 -18.91
CA TYR A 99 -1.40 -2.16 -18.73
C TYR A 99 -0.53 -2.93 -19.70
N THR A 100 0.45 -2.27 -20.32
CA THR A 100 1.40 -2.87 -21.27
C THR A 100 2.09 -4.10 -20.69
N VAL A 101 2.48 -4.05 -19.41
CA VAL A 101 3.10 -5.18 -18.70
C VAL A 101 2.18 -6.39 -18.50
N LEU A 102 0.86 -6.19 -18.58
CA LEU A 102 -0.17 -7.23 -18.54
C LEU A 102 -0.75 -7.52 -19.93
N ASN A 103 0.00 -7.26 -21.01
CA ASN A 103 -0.42 -7.65 -22.35
C ASN A 103 -0.37 -9.17 -22.51
N TYR A 104 -1.47 -9.83 -22.14
CA TYR A 104 -1.63 -11.28 -22.24
C TYR A 104 -1.59 -11.76 -23.69
N GLY A 105 -2.06 -10.97 -24.66
CA GLY A 105 -2.03 -11.34 -26.08
C GLY A 105 -0.62 -11.39 -26.67
N GLN A 106 0.28 -10.51 -26.22
CA GLN A 106 1.65 -10.47 -26.71
C GLN A 106 2.58 -11.44 -25.98
N SER A 107 2.48 -11.54 -24.65
CA SER A 107 3.39 -12.37 -23.85
C SER A 107 2.77 -12.81 -22.52
N PRO A 108 1.94 -13.87 -22.52
CA PRO A 108 1.32 -14.40 -21.30
C PRO A 108 2.34 -14.72 -20.20
N LYS A 109 3.51 -15.27 -20.59
CA LYS A 109 4.61 -15.59 -19.67
C LYS A 109 5.15 -14.35 -18.94
N LYS A 110 5.31 -13.22 -19.65
CA LYS A 110 5.79 -11.97 -19.05
C LYS A 110 4.75 -11.44 -18.05
N ALA A 111 3.48 -11.37 -18.46
CA ALA A 111 2.39 -10.95 -17.59
C ALA A 111 2.32 -11.80 -16.30
N PHE A 112 2.45 -13.13 -16.44
CA PHE A 112 2.50 -14.03 -15.28
C PHE A 112 3.67 -13.73 -14.33
N ILE A 113 4.89 -13.55 -14.87
CA ILE A 113 6.07 -13.21 -14.06
C ILE A 113 5.86 -11.88 -13.31
N TYR A 114 5.32 -10.86 -13.97
CA TYR A 114 5.01 -9.58 -13.34
C TYR A 114 4.03 -9.73 -12.17
N VAL A 115 2.93 -10.47 -12.38
CA VAL A 115 1.94 -10.72 -11.30
C VAL A 115 2.59 -11.45 -10.13
N MET A 116 3.37 -12.50 -10.38
CA MET A 116 4.06 -13.24 -9.33
C MET A 116 5.05 -12.37 -8.55
N ALA A 117 5.84 -11.55 -9.25
CA ALA A 117 6.77 -10.62 -8.62
C ALA A 117 6.03 -9.58 -7.75
N ILE A 118 4.92 -9.02 -8.24
CA ILE A 118 4.14 -8.05 -7.46
C ILE A 118 3.57 -8.72 -6.20
N CYS A 119 2.90 -9.87 -6.35
CA CYS A 119 2.22 -10.54 -5.24
C CYS A 119 3.16 -11.09 -4.16
N PHE A 120 4.30 -11.67 -4.55
CA PHE A 120 5.19 -12.38 -3.63
C PHE A 120 6.45 -11.61 -3.24
N ILE A 121 6.78 -10.53 -3.94
CA ILE A 121 7.96 -9.73 -3.64
C ILE A 121 7.55 -8.30 -3.28
N VAL A 122 6.89 -7.59 -4.19
CA VAL A 122 6.55 -6.16 -3.97
C VAL A 122 5.57 -6.00 -2.81
N CYS A 123 4.48 -6.77 -2.77
CA CYS A 123 3.48 -6.67 -1.69
C CYS A 123 4.08 -6.93 -0.30
N PRO A 124 4.82 -8.04 -0.05
CA PRO A 124 5.47 -8.25 1.24
C PRO A 124 6.52 -7.20 1.60
N LEU A 125 7.32 -6.73 0.65
CA LEU A 125 8.34 -5.71 0.90
C LEU A 125 7.71 -4.39 1.34
N ILE A 126 6.72 -3.90 0.60
CA ILE A 126 6.05 -2.63 0.91
C ILE A 126 5.25 -2.72 2.21
N HIS A 127 4.52 -3.83 2.43
CA HIS A 127 3.82 -4.03 3.69
C HIS A 127 4.77 -4.11 4.89
N SER A 128 5.95 -4.73 4.71
CA SER A 128 6.99 -4.77 5.73
C SER A 128 7.56 -3.38 6.01
N PHE A 129 7.80 -2.58 4.98
CA PHE A 129 8.23 -1.19 5.13
C PHE A 129 7.23 -0.38 5.96
N VAL A 130 5.93 -0.44 5.64
CA VAL A 130 4.90 0.26 6.41
C VAL A 130 4.78 -0.28 7.84
N PHE A 131 4.95 -1.60 8.03
CA PHE A 131 5.04 -2.18 9.36
C PHE A 131 6.21 -1.58 10.17
N PHE A 132 7.38 -1.39 9.57
CA PHE A 132 8.52 -0.76 10.25
C PHE A 132 8.24 0.71 10.59
N LEU A 133 7.56 1.47 9.74
CA LEU A 133 7.11 2.83 10.06
C LEU A 133 6.17 2.84 11.27
N TYR A 134 5.20 1.92 11.30
CA TYR A 134 4.32 1.73 12.46
C TYR A 134 5.13 1.40 13.74
N ARG A 135 6.10 0.49 13.65
CA ARG A 135 6.96 0.13 14.79
C ARG A 135 7.80 1.30 15.27
N PHE A 136 8.32 2.10 14.35
CA PHE A 136 9.08 3.31 14.65
C PHE A 136 8.23 4.35 15.38
N ARG A 137 6.99 4.60 14.92
CA ARG A 137 6.02 5.45 15.65
C ARG A 137 5.79 4.96 17.08
N VAL A 138 5.54 3.66 17.26
CA VAL A 138 5.31 3.07 18.58
C VAL A 138 6.55 3.20 19.47
N PHE A 139 7.74 3.04 18.89
CA PHE A 139 9.01 3.25 19.60
C PHE A 139 9.13 4.70 20.09
N ILE A 140 8.92 5.70 19.22
CA ILE A 140 8.96 7.13 19.59
C ILE A 140 7.99 7.41 20.74
N HIS A 141 6.73 6.97 20.61
CA HIS A 141 5.74 7.19 21.66
C HIS A 141 6.18 6.60 23.01
N ARG A 142 6.70 5.37 23.02
CA ARG A 142 7.17 4.72 24.25
C ARG A 142 8.37 5.43 24.85
N TYR A 143 9.28 5.91 24.00
CA TYR A 143 10.45 6.66 24.42
C TYR A 143 10.04 7.96 25.13
N LEU A 144 9.20 8.78 24.48
CA LEU A 144 8.72 10.04 25.03
C LEU A 144 7.96 9.86 26.35
N THR A 145 7.01 8.93 26.41
CA THR A 145 6.28 8.63 27.65
C THR A 145 7.19 8.16 28.79
N THR A 146 8.31 7.49 28.47
CA THR A 146 9.28 7.06 29.48
C THR A 146 10.09 8.24 30.00
N MET A 147 10.45 9.20 29.14
CA MET A 147 11.14 10.43 29.53
C MET A 147 10.26 11.29 30.44
N ASP A 148 9.01 11.55 30.05
CA ASP A 148 8.07 12.36 30.84
C ASP A 148 7.89 11.80 32.27
N LYS A 149 7.78 10.47 32.39
CA LYS A 149 7.68 9.80 33.70
C LYS A 149 8.95 9.97 34.54
N ARG A 150 10.13 9.92 33.93
CA ARG A 150 11.40 10.10 34.65
C ARG A 150 11.52 11.53 35.17
N GLU A 151 11.18 12.53 34.35
CA GLU A 151 11.18 13.94 34.76
C GLU A 151 10.21 14.19 35.92
N ALA A 152 8.99 13.66 35.85
CA ALA A 152 8.00 13.77 36.93
C ALA A 152 8.47 13.13 38.25
N LEU A 153 9.22 12.02 38.19
CA LEU A 153 9.78 11.35 39.37
C LEU A 153 10.95 12.12 40.00
N VAL A 154 11.74 12.85 39.20
CA VAL A 154 12.80 13.73 39.72
C VAL A 154 12.15 14.92 40.42
N HIS A 155 11.21 15.60 39.77
CA HIS A 155 10.51 16.76 40.34
C HIS A 155 9.75 16.46 41.63
N ASN A 156 9.16 15.26 41.77
CA ASN A 156 8.50 14.85 43.00
C ASN A 156 9.46 14.42 44.13
N ARG A 157 10.73 14.10 43.81
CA ARG A 157 11.75 13.82 44.84
C ARG A 157 12.37 15.07 45.43
N ASP A 158 12.37 16.15 44.66
CA ASP A 158 12.94 17.45 45.06
C ASP A 158 11.92 18.34 45.81
N LYS A 159 10.69 17.84 46.04
CA LYS A 159 9.62 18.46 46.83
C LYS A 159 9.44 17.73 48.16
#